data_AF-A0A1I2MEX5-F1
#
_entry.id   AF-A0A1I2MEX5-F1
#
_cell.length_a   1.000
_cell.length_b   1.000
_cell.length_c   1.000
_cell.angle_alpha   90.00
_cell.angle_beta   90.00
_cell.angle_gamma   90.00
#
_symmetry.space_group_name_H-M   'P 1'
#
loop_
_entity.id
_entity.type
_entity.pdbx_description
1 polymer ?
#
loop_
_entity_poly.entity_id
_entity_poly.type
_entity_poly.pdbx_seq_one_letter_code
_entity_poly.pdbx_strand_id
1 'polypeptide(L)' 'MAVELLQQELGRIKLPERKDVHLLCPACRKGKLVTIWRFNSRGPPPADAQILKLMMQLVKKP' A
#
# COMPACT_ATOMS: atom_id res chain seq x y z
N MET A 1 31.78 -0.02 1.53
CA MET A 1 32.29 1.25 0.97
C MET A 1 31.35 1.93 -0.03
N ALA A 2 31.01 1.37 -1.20
CA ALA A 2 30.09 2.07 -2.13
C ALA A 2 28.68 2.36 -1.55
N VAL A 3 28.16 1.42 -0.76
CA VAL A 3 26.84 1.53 -0.11
C VAL A 3 26.80 2.63 0.96
N GLU A 4 27.91 2.91 1.63
CA GLU A 4 27.97 3.89 2.72
C GLU A 4 27.99 5.33 2.18
N LEU A 5 28.73 5.56 1.09
CA LEU A 5 28.75 6.83 0.35
C LEU A 5 27.37 7.19 -0.19
N LEU A 6 26.72 6.24 -0.87
CA LEU A 6 25.35 6.42 -1.39
C LEU A 6 24.33 6.80 -0.31
N GLN A 7 24.48 6.27 0.90
CA GLN A 7 23.56 6.57 2.00
C GLN A 7 23.78 7.95 2.64
N GLN A 8 25.01 8.49 2.55
CA GLN A 8 25.30 9.86 2.98
C GLN A 8 24.74 10.89 2.00
N GLU A 9 24.88 10.65 0.70
CA GLU A 9 24.43 11.58 -0.34
C GLU A 9 22.90 11.65 -0.48
N LEU A 10 22.23 10.50 -0.43
CA LEU A 10 20.77 10.41 -0.61
C LEU A 10 19.98 10.57 0.69
N GLY A 11 20.67 10.45 1.84
CA GLY A 11 20.05 10.36 3.16
C GLY A 11 19.43 8.98 3.44
N ARG A 12 19.23 8.66 4.72
CA ARG A 12 18.47 7.47 5.15
C ARG A 12 17.06 7.88 5.55
N ILE A 13 16.07 7.35 4.82
CA ILE A 13 14.66 7.47 5.22
C ILE A 13 14.48 6.66 6.51
N LYS A 14 14.18 7.35 7.63
CA LYS A 14 13.74 6.69 8.87
C LYS A 14 12.28 6.27 8.68
N LEU A 15 12.07 5.01 8.32
CA LEU A 15 10.74 4.43 8.28
C LEU A 15 10.33 3.99 9.69
N PRO A 16 9.08 4.25 10.12
CA PRO A 16 8.58 3.76 11.40
C PRO A 16 8.55 2.22 11.40
N GLU A 17 9.23 1.59 12.35
CA GLU A 17 9.23 0.14 12.50
C GLU A 17 7.84 -0.35 12.94
N ARG A 18 7.23 -1.23 12.14
CA ARG A 18 5.99 -1.93 12.48
C ARG A 18 6.28 -3.42 12.57
N LYS A 19 5.67 -4.11 13.55
CA LYS A 19 5.73 -5.57 13.65
C LYS A 19 4.97 -6.18 12.48
N ASP A 20 5.67 -6.45 11.38
CA ASP A 20 5.09 -7.07 10.20
C ASP A 20 5.19 -8.59 10.29
N VAL A 21 4.04 -9.23 10.11
CA VAL A 21 3.87 -10.67 9.97
C VAL A 21 3.98 -10.94 8.47
N HIS A 22 4.86 -11.86 8.04
CA HIS A 22 5.11 -12.26 6.64
C HIS A 22 6.05 -11.35 5.81
N LEU A 23 7.30 -11.21 6.26
CA LEU A 23 8.33 -10.44 5.55
C LEU A 23 9.25 -11.29 4.66
N LEU A 24 8.85 -12.45 4.13
CA LEU A 24 9.74 -13.28 3.31
C LEU A 24 9.47 -13.06 1.81
N CYS A 25 10.52 -12.85 1.02
CA CYS A 25 10.39 -12.66 -0.43
C CYS A 25 9.74 -13.90 -1.07
N PRO A 26 8.60 -13.76 -1.76
CA PRO A 26 7.87 -14.91 -2.32
C PRO A 26 8.62 -15.57 -3.49
N ALA A 27 9.47 -14.82 -4.20
CA ALA A 27 10.21 -15.33 -5.35
C ALA A 27 11.45 -16.14 -4.92
N CYS A 28 12.34 -15.53 -4.14
CA CYS A 28 13.63 -16.14 -3.80
C CYS A 28 13.64 -16.84 -2.44
N ARG A 29 12.69 -16.57 -1.54
CA ARG A 29 12.63 -17.06 -0.15
C ARG A 29 13.90 -16.81 0.68
N LYS A 30 14.76 -15.88 0.25
CA LYS A 30 16.03 -15.53 0.92
C LYS A 30 16.00 -14.12 1.51
N GLY A 31 15.33 -13.18 0.83
CA GLY A 31 15.27 -11.78 1.24
C GLY A 31 14.14 -11.49 2.23
N LYS A 32 14.36 -10.52 3.13
CA LYS A 32 13.33 -9.95 3.99
C LYS A 32 12.69 -8.73 3.30
N LEU A 33 11.37 -8.76 3.12
CA LEU A 33 10.60 -7.62 2.61
C LEU A 33 10.51 -6.52 3.68
N VAL A 34 10.38 -5.28 3.24
CA VAL A 34 10.15 -4.12 4.11
C VAL A 34 8.94 -3.36 3.57
N THR A 35 7.94 -3.15 4.41
CA THR A 35 6.75 -2.37 4.03
C THR A 35 7.08 -0.88 4.02
N ILE A 36 7.19 -0.29 2.84
CA ILE A 36 7.39 1.15 2.68
C ILE A 36 6.09 1.95 2.86
N TRP A 37 4.94 1.37 2.49
CA TRP A 37 3.63 2.01 2.57
C TRP A 37 2.50 0.97 2.66
N ARG A 38 1.38 1.33 3.31
CA ARG A 38 0.14 0.55 3.31
C ARG A 38 -0.98 1.40 2.76
N PHE A 39 -1.66 0.91 1.72
CA PHE A 39 -2.93 1.46 1.30
C PHE A 39 -4.01 0.99 2.29
N ASN A 40 -4.44 1.92 3.13
CA ASN A 40 -5.45 1.76 4.18
C ASN A 40 -6.88 1.91 3.63
N SER A 41 -7.06 2.48 2.45
CA SER A 41 -8.32 2.51 1.71
C SER A 41 -8.53 1.18 0.97
N ARG A 42 -8.92 0.13 1.70
CA ARG A 42 -9.52 -1.05 1.06
C ARG A 42 -11.03 -0.85 1.00
N GLY A 43 -11.49 -0.39 -0.15
CA GLY A 43 -12.91 -0.22 -0.44
C GLY A 43 -13.07 0.64 -1.69
N PRO A 44 -14.20 0.52 -2.42
CA PRO A 44 -14.54 1.54 -3.39
C PRO A 44 -14.54 2.92 -2.71
N PRO A 45 -14.18 4.00 -3.42
CA PRO A 45 -14.31 5.35 -2.89
C PRO A 45 -15.72 5.54 -2.30
N PRO A 46 -15.90 6.36 -1.25
CA PRO A 46 -17.24 6.73 -0.80
C PRO A 46 -18.02 7.21 -2.03
N ALA A 47 -19.08 6.46 -2.37
CA ALA A 47 -19.82 6.73 -3.58
C ALA A 47 -20.44 8.13 -3.47
N ASP A 48 -20.20 8.96 -4.49
CA ASP A 48 -20.87 10.24 -4.63
C ASP A 48 -22.39 10.01 -4.55
N ALA A 49 -23.12 10.91 -3.89
CA ALA A 49 -24.56 10.79 -3.73
C ALA A 49 -25.29 10.61 -5.09
N GLN A 50 -24.73 11.16 -6.16
CA GLN A 50 -25.23 11.00 -7.53
C GLN A 50 -25.03 9.57 -8.04
N ILE A 51 -23.90 8.93 -7.73
CA ILE A 51 -23.60 7.54 -8.10
C ILE A 51 -24.53 6.58 -7.34
N LEU A 52 -24.75 6.79 -6.04
CA LEU A 52 -25.70 5.99 -5.26
C LEU A 52 -27.12 6.09 -5.82
N LYS A 53 -27.56 7.30 -6.19
CA LYS A 53 -28.87 7.52 -6.81
C LYS A 53 -29.00 6.78 -8.15
N LEU A 54 -27.97 6.82 -8.99
CA LEU A 54 -27.93 6.09 -10.26
C LEU A 54 -27.98 4.57 -10.05
N MET A 55 -27.19 4.04 -9.10
CA MET A 55 -27.19 2.61 -8.79
C MET A 55 -28.57 2.14 -8.30
N MET A 56 -29.25 2.92 -7.45
CA MET A 56 -30.61 2.60 -6.99
C MET A 56 -31.66 2.65 -8.12
N GLN A 57 -31.46 3.47 -9.14
CA GLN A 57 -32.34 3.51 -10.31
C GLN A 57 -32.13 2.29 -11.22
N LEU A 58 -30.90 1.81 -11.36
CA LEU A 58 -30.57 0.62 -12.15
C LEU A 58 -31.11 -0.67 -11.51
N VAL A 59 -31.08 -0.77 -10.18
CA VAL A 59 -31.65 -1.93 -9.44
C VAL A 59 -33.18 -1.99 -9.52
N LYS A 60 -33.84 -0.85 -9.76
CA LYS A 60 -35.31 -0.75 -9.83
C LYS A 60 -35.88 -0.99 -11.24
N LYS A 61 -35.04 -1.26 -12.24
CA LYS A 61 -35.52 -1.59 -13.58
C LYS A 61 -35.94 -3.07 -13.60
N PRO A 62 -37.22 -3.40 -13.83
CA PRO A 62 -37.68 -4.79 -13.94
C PRO A 62 -37.05 -5.51 -15.13
#